data_AF-A0A7Y0HER6-F1
#
_entry.id   AF-A0A7Y0HER6-F1
#
_cell.length_a   1.000
_cell.length_b   1.000
_cell.length_c   1.000
_cell.angle_alpha   90.00
_cell.angle_beta   90.00
_cell.angle_gamma   90.00
#
_symmetry.space_group_name_H-M   'P 1'
#
loop_
_entity.id
_entity.type
_entity.pdbx_description
1 polymer ?
#
loop_
_entity_poly.entity_id
_entity_poly.type
_entity_poly.pdbx_seq_one_letter_code
_entity_poly.pdbx_strand_id
1 'polypeptide(L)'
;MLACFGDEIARDPVERNHRFLEESIELVQACGGTAAEAHAVVDYVFSREPGDTAQEIGGVMVTLAALCLAQGQDMHQAGDAELSAIWDKIDRIRAKHDTKPNFKLSAQ
;
A
#
# COMPACT_ATOMS: atom_id res chain seq x y z
N MET A 1 -8.92 -10.38 -4.73
CA MET A 1 -8.71 -9.35 -5.79
C MET A 1 -9.85 -9.35 -6.81
N LEU A 2 -9.89 -10.25 -7.82
CA LEU A 2 -11.04 -10.30 -8.76
C LEU A 2 -12.38 -10.52 -8.06
N ALA A 3 -12.43 -11.46 -7.11
CA ALA A 3 -13.64 -11.71 -6.31
C ALA A 3 -14.08 -10.48 -5.48
N CYS A 4 -13.14 -9.61 -5.10
CA CYS A 4 -13.43 -8.45 -4.25
C CYS A 4 -13.79 -7.20 -5.07
N PHE A 5 -13.07 -6.94 -6.16
CA PHE A 5 -13.11 -5.65 -6.87
C PHE A 5 -13.49 -5.75 -8.36
N GLY A 6 -13.71 -6.94 -8.90
CA GLY A 6 -13.90 -7.14 -10.35
C GLY A 6 -12.60 -6.98 -11.15
N ASP A 7 -12.66 -7.23 -12.46
CA ASP A 7 -11.47 -7.26 -13.33
C ASP A 7 -10.90 -5.86 -13.61
N GLU A 8 -11.76 -4.84 -13.74
CA GLU A 8 -11.35 -3.47 -14.07
C GLU A 8 -10.52 -2.83 -12.93
N ILE A 9 -11.01 -2.86 -11.69
CA ILE A 9 -10.31 -2.27 -10.54
C ILE A 9 -9.09 -3.11 -10.14
N ALA A 10 -9.16 -4.43 -10.31
CA ALA A 10 -8.02 -5.31 -10.01
C ALA A 10 -6.83 -5.07 -10.96
N ARG A 11 -7.06 -4.49 -12.15
CA ARG A 11 -6.05 -4.26 -13.17
C ARG A 11 -5.70 -2.78 -13.39
N ASP A 12 -6.34 -1.82 -12.72
CA ASP A 12 -5.97 -0.39 -12.82
C ASP A 12 -4.63 -0.15 -12.09
N PRO A 13 -3.51 0.10 -12.80
CA PRO A 13 -2.20 0.26 -12.17
C PRO A 13 -2.12 1.50 -11.29
N VAL A 14 -2.90 2.55 -11.58
CA VAL A 14 -2.90 3.79 -10.77
C VAL A 14 -3.56 3.53 -9.43
N GLU A 15 -4.71 2.85 -9.44
CA GLU A 15 -5.44 2.50 -8.23
C GLU A 15 -4.64 1.51 -7.36
N ARG A 16 -3.95 0.54 -7.97
CA ARG A 16 -3.07 -0.37 -7.22
C ARG A 16 -1.86 0.34 -6.63
N ASN A 17 -1.29 1.31 -7.33
CA ASN A 17 -0.21 2.15 -6.82
C ASN A 17 -0.66 2.97 -5.60
N HIS A 18 -1.79 3.68 -5.70
CA HIS A 18 -2.31 4.48 -4.58
C HIS A 18 -2.71 3.60 -3.38
N ARG A 19 -3.30 2.44 -3.63
CA ARG A 19 -3.67 1.51 -2.55
C ARG A 19 -2.45 0.97 -1.81
N PHE A 20 -1.37 0.66 -2.53
CA PHE A 20 -0.11 0.25 -1.92
C PHE A 20 0.52 1.39 -1.09
N LEU A 21 0.51 2.62 -1.62
CA LEU A 21 1.01 3.79 -0.90
C LEU A 21 0.22 4.04 0.40
N GLU A 22 -1.10 3.96 0.35
CA GLU A 22 -1.99 4.11 1.52
C GLU A 22 -1.64 3.12 2.63
N GLU A 23 -1.59 1.82 2.32
CA GLU A 23 -1.26 0.77 3.30
C GLU A 23 0.17 0.92 3.85
N SER A 24 1.11 1.37 3.00
CA SER A 24 2.49 1.65 3.44
C SER A 24 2.54 2.80 4.44
N ILE A 25 1.76 3.86 4.22
CA ILE A 25 1.65 5.00 5.14
C ILE A 25 0.93 4.59 6.42
N GLU A 26 -0.13 3.80 6.35
CA GLU A 26 -0.84 3.26 7.52
C GLU A 26 0.09 2.40 8.39
N LEU A 27 0.95 1.57 7.79
CA LEU A 27 1.95 0.81 8.53
C LEU A 27 3.00 1.71 9.20
N VAL A 28 3.51 2.72 8.49
CA VAL A 28 4.46 3.70 9.05
C VAL A 28 3.83 4.45 10.23
N GLN A 29 2.57 4.87 10.10
CA GLN A 29 1.81 5.51 11.18
C GLN A 29 1.66 4.58 12.38
N ALA A 30 1.30 3.30 12.16
CA ALA A 30 1.17 2.31 13.22
C ALA A 30 2.49 2.04 13.96
N CYS A 31 3.63 2.17 13.26
CA CYS A 31 4.97 2.07 13.84
C CYS A 31 5.43 3.34 14.59
N GLY A 32 4.57 4.38 14.69
CA GLY A 32 4.87 5.62 15.38
C GLY A 32 5.44 6.75 14.50
N GLY A 33 5.47 6.56 13.18
CA GLY A 33 5.89 7.60 12.25
C GLY A 33 4.90 8.76 12.17
N THR A 34 5.40 9.95 11.89
CA THR A 34 4.60 11.17 11.75
C THR A 34 4.35 11.53 10.28
N ALA A 35 3.29 12.29 10.01
CA ALA A 35 3.02 12.81 8.67
C ALA A 35 4.17 13.70 8.15
N ALA A 36 4.85 14.45 9.03
CA ALA A 36 5.97 15.30 8.65
C ALA A 36 7.17 14.46 8.17
N GLU A 37 7.49 13.36 8.85
CA GLU A 37 8.54 12.42 8.42
C GLU A 37 8.16 11.75 7.10
N ALA A 38 6.91 11.31 6.94
CA ALA A 38 6.44 10.72 5.70
C ALA A 38 6.56 11.69 4.52
N HIS A 39 6.15 12.96 4.67
CA HIS A 39 6.30 13.97 3.62
C HIS A 39 7.77 14.25 3.30
N ALA A 40 8.66 14.30 4.29
CA ALA A 40 10.09 14.49 4.04
C ALA A 40 10.71 13.33 3.22
N VAL A 41 10.25 12.10 3.45
CA VAL A 41 10.65 10.94 2.62
C VAL A 41 10.11 11.04 1.20
N VAL A 42 8.86 11.49 1.03
CA VAL A 42 8.27 11.77 -0.29
C VAL A 42 9.14 12.77 -1.05
N ASP A 43 9.43 13.93 -0.46
CA ASP A 43 10.26 14.96 -1.09
C ASP A 43 11.64 14.42 -1.50
N TYR A 44 12.26 13.62 -0.62
CA TYR A 44 13.55 13.00 -0.89
C TYR A 44 13.53 12.02 -2.06
N VAL A 45 12.54 11.12 -2.11
CA VAL A 45 12.42 10.11 -3.18
C VAL A 45 12.12 10.78 -4.52
N PHE A 46 11.17 11.72 -4.55
CA PHE A 46 10.76 12.43 -5.77
C PHE A 46 11.76 13.49 -6.25
N SER A 47 12.79 13.81 -5.46
CA SER A 47 13.91 14.66 -5.90
C SER A 47 14.91 13.96 -6.84
N ARG A 48 14.71 12.66 -7.10
CA ARG A 48 15.63 11.80 -7.88
C ARG A 48 14.97 11.29 -9.14
N GLU A 49 15.79 10.84 -10.08
CA GLU A 49 15.31 10.08 -11.23
C GLU A 49 14.62 8.79 -10.76
N PRO A 50 13.49 8.39 -11.39
CA PRO A 50 12.81 7.14 -11.07
C PRO A 50 13.72 5.92 -11.25
N GLY A 51 13.61 4.96 -10.32
CA GLY A 51 14.29 3.67 -10.41
C GLY A 51 13.60 2.68 -11.37
N ASP A 52 14.27 1.57 -11.66
CA ASP A 52 13.67 0.45 -12.40
C ASP A 52 12.62 -0.26 -11.53
N THR A 53 11.45 -0.52 -12.10
CA THR A 53 10.32 -1.09 -11.35
C THR A 53 10.65 -2.43 -10.70
N ALA A 54 11.41 -3.32 -11.35
CA ALA A 54 11.74 -4.62 -10.78
C ALA A 54 12.69 -4.47 -9.58
N GLN A 55 13.63 -3.52 -9.66
CA GLN A 55 14.51 -3.19 -8.55
C GLN A 55 13.75 -2.62 -7.35
N GLU A 56 12.83 -1.67 -7.58
CA GLU A 56 12.05 -1.06 -6.50
C GLU A 56 11.11 -2.05 -5.82
N ILE A 57 10.54 -3.02 -6.56
CA ILE A 57 9.78 -4.14 -5.97
C ILE A 57 10.66 -4.91 -4.97
N GLY A 58 11.90 -5.22 -5.36
CA GLY A 58 12.86 -5.90 -4.46
C GLY A 58 13.19 -5.07 -3.21
N GLY A 59 13.41 -3.77 -3.37
CA GLY A 59 13.66 -2.84 -2.27
C GLY A 59 12.49 -2.81 -1.27
N VAL A 60 11.26 -2.70 -1.76
CA VAL A 60 10.03 -2.75 -0.95
C VAL A 60 9.93 -4.06 -0.16
N MET A 61 10.14 -5.21 -0.81
CA MET A 61 10.02 -6.51 -0.14
C MET A 61 11.01 -6.67 1.02
N VAL A 62 12.28 -6.29 0.81
CA VAL A 62 13.32 -6.41 1.83
C VAL A 62 13.10 -5.44 2.99
N THR A 63 12.69 -4.21 2.70
CA THR A 63 12.45 -3.18 3.73
C THR A 63 11.21 -3.49 4.57
N LEU A 64 10.14 -4.03 3.97
CA LEU A 64 8.99 -4.53 4.73
C LEU A 64 9.40 -5.66 5.68
N ALA A 65 10.15 -6.65 5.20
CA ALA A 65 10.62 -7.75 6.03
C ALA A 65 11.49 -7.26 7.21
N ALA A 66 12.38 -6.29 6.96
CA ALA A 66 13.21 -5.69 8.00
C ALA A 66 12.38 -4.91 9.03
N LEU A 67 11.35 -4.17 8.59
CA LEU A 67 10.44 -3.47 9.50
C LEU A 67 9.64 -4.43 10.37
N CYS A 68 9.08 -5.50 9.79
CA CYS A 68 8.37 -6.54 10.55
C CYS A 68 9.29 -7.15 11.61
N LEU A 69 10.53 -7.50 11.25
CA LEU A 69 11.50 -8.03 12.20
C LEU A 69 11.79 -7.04 13.34
N ALA A 70 11.97 -5.75 13.02
CA ALA A 70 12.21 -4.71 14.03
C ALA A 70 11.03 -4.48 14.98
N GLN A 71 9.80 -4.67 14.48
CA GLN A 71 8.55 -4.58 15.27
C GLN A 71 8.17 -5.89 15.98
N GLY A 72 9.01 -6.94 15.86
CA GLY A 72 8.72 -8.26 16.42
C GLY A 72 7.48 -8.93 15.83
N GLN A 73 7.14 -8.62 14.57
CA GLN A 73 5.99 -9.17 13.85
C GLN A 73 6.41 -10.23 12.84
N ASP A 74 5.61 -11.29 12.72
CA ASP A 74 5.73 -12.26 11.63
C ASP A 74 4.98 -11.73 10.40
N MET A 75 5.75 -11.36 9.37
CA MET A 75 5.23 -10.80 8.12
C MET A 75 4.26 -11.74 7.41
N HIS A 76 4.55 -13.04 7.38
CA HIS A 76 3.72 -14.02 6.68
C HIS A 76 2.42 -14.28 7.44
N GLN A 77 2.51 -14.46 8.75
CA GLN A 77 1.34 -14.66 9.60
C GLN A 77 0.38 -13.46 9.54
N ALA A 78 0.92 -12.22 9.54
CA ALA A 78 0.10 -11.02 9.40
C ALA A 78 -0.63 -10.97 8.05
N GLY A 79 0.07 -11.31 6.96
CA GLY A 79 -0.53 -11.39 5.62
C GLY A 79 -1.63 -12.44 5.51
N ASP A 80 -1.40 -13.64 6.04
CA ASP A 80 -2.38 -14.74 6.02
C ASP A 80 -3.62 -14.42 6.85
N ALA A 81 -3.45 -13.78 8.01
CA ALA A 81 -4.55 -13.35 8.86
C ALA A 81 -5.45 -12.33 8.15
N GLU A 82 -4.86 -11.33 7.47
CA GLU A 82 -5.63 -10.33 6.72
C GLU A 82 -6.30 -10.94 5.49
N LEU A 83 -5.60 -11.81 4.75
CA LEU A 83 -6.19 -12.52 3.61
C LEU A 83 -7.42 -13.33 4.01
N SER A 84 -7.35 -14.03 5.14
CA SER A 84 -8.48 -14.77 5.71
C SER A 84 -9.63 -13.83 6.08
N ALA A 85 -9.32 -12.70 6.74
CA ALA A 85 -10.32 -11.72 7.15
C ALA A 85 -11.02 -10.99 5.98
N ILE A 86 -10.37 -10.87 4.83
CA ILE A 86 -10.95 -10.23 3.62
C ILE A 86 -12.10 -11.05 3.05
N TRP A 87 -12.06 -12.39 3.12
CA TRP A 87 -13.11 -13.26 2.57
C TRP A 87 -14.48 -12.99 3.18
N ASP A 88 -14.52 -12.68 4.48
CA ASP A 88 -15.77 -12.37 5.19
C ASP A 88 -16.23 -10.91 5.03
N LYS A 89 -15.41 -10.05 4.38
CA LYS A 89 -15.62 -8.60 4.29
C LYS A 89 -15.84 -8.09 2.88
N ILE A 90 -15.99 -8.97 1.88
CA ILE A 90 -16.04 -8.61 0.45
C ILE A 90 -17.02 -7.47 0.17
N ASP A 91 -18.26 -7.55 0.66
CA ASP A 91 -19.28 -6.53 0.39
C ASP A 91 -18.98 -5.19 1.06
N ARG A 92 -18.39 -5.22 2.26
CA ARG A 92 -17.97 -4.01 2.98
C ARG A 92 -16.78 -3.34 2.32
N ILE A 93 -15.87 -4.13 1.75
CA ILE A 93 -14.69 -3.65 1.01
C ILE A 93 -15.14 -2.92 -0.26
N ARG A 94 -16.13 -3.46 -0.99
CA ARG A 94 -16.72 -2.79 -2.16
C ARG A 94 -17.35 -1.45 -1.81
N ALA A 95 -18.21 -1.41 -0.79
CA ALA A 95 -18.87 -0.18 -0.36
C ALA A 95 -17.88 0.92 0.11
N LYS A 96 -16.76 0.53 0.74
CA LYS A 96 -15.70 1.47 1.11
C LYS A 96 -14.96 2.01 -0.12
N HIS A 97 -14.77 1.21 -1.15
CA HIS A 97 -14.06 1.63 -2.37
C HIS A 97 -14.83 2.76 -3.08
N ASP A 98 -16.15 2.67 -3.17
CA ASP A 98 -17.01 3.68 -3.81
C ASP A 98 -16.94 5.07 -3.16
N THR A 99 -16.48 5.16 -1.91
CA THR A 99 -16.39 6.42 -1.15
C THR A 99 -14.97 6.95 -0.99
N LYS A 100 -13.95 6.27 -1.56
CA LYS A 100 -12.56 6.72 -1.45
C LYS A 100 -12.30 7.99 -2.26
N PRO A 101 -11.42 8.89 -1.77
CA PRO A 101 -10.98 10.05 -2.55
C PRO A 101 -10.29 9.59 -3.83
N ASN A 102 -10.66 10.20 -4.96
CA ASN A 102 -9.94 9.98 -6.21
C ASN A 102 -8.72 10.91 -6.25
N PHE A 103 -7.53 10.34 -6.05
CA PHE A 103 -6.26 11.06 -6.12
C PHE A 103 -5.73 11.25 -7.55
N LYS A 104 -6.48 10.86 -8.60
CA LYS A 104 -6.15 11.20 -9.99
C LYS A 104 -6.21 12.72 -10.14
N LEU A 105 -5.08 13.38 -9.96
CA LEU A 105 -4.89 14.76 -10.41
C LEU A 105 -4.98 14.74 -11.93
N SER A 106 -5.92 15.51 -12.50
CA SER A 106 -5.91 15.80 -13.92
C SER A 106 -4.55 16.42 -14.25
N ALA A 107 -3.77 15.77 -15.11
CA ALA A 107 -2.51 16.33 -15.60
C ALA A 107 -2.75 17.77 -16.08
N GLN A 108 -2.03 18.72 -15.50
CA GLN A 108 -1.78 20.03 -16.11
C GLN A 108 -0.46 19.96 -16.87
#